data_AF-A0A4Q8BI64-F1
#
_entry.id   AF-A0A4Q8BI64-F1
#
_cell.length_a   1.000
_cell.length_b   1.000
_cell.length_c   1.000
_cell.angle_alpha   90.00
_cell.angle_beta   90.00
_cell.angle_gamma   90.00
#
_symmetry.space_group_name_H-M   'P 1'
#
loop_
_entity.id
_entity.type
_entity.pdbx_description
1 polymer ?
#
loop_
_entity_poly.entity_id
_entity_poly.type
_entity_poly.pdbx_seq_one_letter_code
_entity_poly.pdbx_strand_id
1 'polypeptide(L)'
;MLDVLRLEPLLFPAEFTSHRMRILVNGVDVVAAAYPPGGFHGNPVAGFTPSCLLGPGGLAVAPVAREVGLGGSDTTEDELAVRIRQVGSEVIWDCWCLTDIGTVLKEGPEVGLETFRFDAQAYAAEMARATARSSRVWPARSVAEALQAVLWREGYAQDGGAWIRSYVAIRAPEERPDVVEISYYARDLSELRHAMPGRYVVTFPVDGTDPNAQARDIVHRLGHEDLKPLSAHQPRQRHR
;
A
#
# COMPACT_ATOMS: atom_id res chain seq x y z
N MET A 1 22.74 -19.60 -9.03
CA MET A 1 21.45 -19.26 -9.66
C MET A 1 21.16 -17.83 -9.26
N LEU A 2 20.82 -16.95 -10.21
CA LEU A 2 20.49 -15.57 -9.90
C LEU A 2 19.01 -15.48 -9.52
N ASP A 3 18.73 -14.63 -8.54
CA ASP A 3 17.40 -14.35 -8.05
C ASP A 3 16.64 -13.43 -9.00
N VAL A 4 15.32 -13.52 -8.97
CA VAL A 4 14.41 -12.74 -9.81
C VAL A 4 13.66 -11.74 -8.95
N LEU A 5 13.87 -10.45 -9.20
CA LEU A 5 13.12 -9.36 -8.58
C LEU A 5 11.84 -9.09 -9.36
N ARG A 6 10.74 -8.85 -8.64
CA ARG A 6 9.47 -8.35 -9.18
C ARG A 6 8.88 -7.32 -8.23
N LEU A 7 8.66 -6.11 -8.73
CA LEU A 7 8.06 -4.98 -8.03
C LEU A 7 6.63 -4.77 -8.54
N GLU A 8 5.68 -4.83 -7.62
CA GLU A 8 4.25 -4.75 -7.96
C GLU A 8 3.58 -3.61 -7.18
N PRO A 9 3.19 -2.51 -7.85
CA PRO A 9 2.49 -1.43 -7.19
C PRO A 9 1.12 -1.90 -6.66
N LEU A 10 0.87 -1.65 -5.38
CA LEU A 10 -0.42 -1.87 -4.71
C LEU A 10 -1.13 -0.53 -4.55
N LEU A 11 -2.05 -0.26 -5.46
CA LEU A 11 -2.84 0.97 -5.43
C LEU A 11 -3.85 0.91 -4.30
N PHE A 12 -3.52 1.61 -3.20
CA PHE A 12 -4.38 1.79 -2.04
C PHE A 12 -5.15 0.51 -1.60
N PRO A 13 -4.44 -0.61 -1.36
CA PRO A 13 -5.04 -1.83 -0.82
C PRO A 13 -5.87 -1.55 0.45
N ALA A 14 -6.81 -2.44 0.79
CA ALA A 14 -7.78 -2.09 1.84
C ALA A 14 -7.15 -1.92 3.23
N GLU A 15 -5.97 -2.48 3.37
CA GLU A 15 -5.19 -2.59 4.56
C GLU A 15 -4.27 -1.37 4.74
N PHE A 16 -4.16 -0.51 3.73
CA PHE A 16 -3.22 0.60 3.71
C PHE A 16 -3.92 1.90 3.32
N THR A 17 -3.45 2.97 3.94
CA THR A 17 -3.91 4.31 3.66
C THR A 17 -3.25 4.91 2.43
N SER A 18 -2.15 4.34 1.96
CA SER A 18 -1.32 4.87 0.88
C SER A 18 -1.05 3.85 -0.23
N HIS A 19 -0.59 4.33 -1.38
CA HIS A 19 -0.11 3.48 -2.47
C HIS A 19 1.20 2.82 -2.03
N ARG A 20 1.20 1.49 -1.89
CA ARG A 20 2.35 0.69 -1.45
C ARG A 20 2.94 -0.10 -2.61
N MET A 21 4.01 -0.84 -2.36
CA MET A 21 4.61 -1.75 -3.34
C MET A 21 4.85 -3.11 -2.71
N ARG A 22 4.53 -4.18 -3.44
CA ARG A 22 5.04 -5.52 -3.10
C ARG A 22 6.40 -5.69 -3.73
N ILE A 23 7.32 -6.25 -2.95
CA ILE A 23 8.68 -6.54 -3.35
C ILE A 23 8.82 -8.04 -3.31
N LEU A 24 8.77 -8.68 -4.48
CA LEU A 24 8.85 -10.13 -4.59
C LEU A 24 10.25 -10.53 -5.05
N VAL A 25 10.90 -11.43 -4.33
CA VAL A 25 12.15 -12.07 -4.74
C VAL A 25 11.89 -13.56 -4.88
N ASN A 26 12.09 -14.11 -6.08
CA ASN A 26 11.73 -15.48 -6.43
C ASN A 26 10.26 -15.83 -6.10
N GLY A 27 9.37 -14.84 -6.19
CA GLY A 27 7.95 -14.96 -5.85
C GLY A 27 7.62 -14.82 -4.36
N VAL A 28 8.61 -14.67 -3.48
CA VAL A 28 8.43 -14.43 -2.05
C VAL A 28 8.33 -12.94 -1.78
N ASP A 29 7.26 -12.51 -1.10
CA ASP A 29 7.13 -11.13 -0.62
C ASP A 29 8.09 -10.88 0.55
N VAL A 30 9.21 -10.22 0.26
CA VAL A 30 10.32 -10.10 1.23
C VAL A 30 9.95 -9.25 2.43
N VAL A 31 9.06 -8.27 2.25
CA VAL A 31 8.57 -7.46 3.37
C VAL A 31 7.67 -8.31 4.22
N ALA A 32 6.67 -8.99 3.66
CA ALA A 32 5.80 -9.85 4.45
C ALA A 32 6.56 -10.99 5.16
N ALA A 33 7.61 -11.54 4.54
CA ALA A 33 8.43 -12.63 5.09
C ALA A 33 9.32 -12.21 6.27
N ALA A 34 9.74 -10.94 6.35
CA ALA A 34 10.57 -10.44 7.45
C ALA A 34 9.79 -10.24 8.76
N TYR A 35 8.45 -10.15 8.66
CA TYR A 35 7.56 -9.90 9.79
C TYR A 35 6.82 -11.17 10.22
N PRO A 36 6.30 -11.22 11.46
CA PRO A 36 5.39 -12.28 11.89
C PRO A 36 4.14 -12.37 11.00
N PRO A 37 3.43 -13.52 10.96
CA PRO A 37 2.23 -13.72 10.14
C PRO A 37 1.06 -12.75 10.36
N GLY A 38 1.11 -11.90 11.40
CA GLY A 38 0.15 -10.83 11.66
C GLY A 38 0.68 -9.42 11.39
N GLY A 39 1.85 -9.29 10.77
CA GLY A 39 2.55 -8.03 10.55
C GLY A 39 3.18 -7.45 11.82
N PHE A 40 3.17 -6.13 11.95
CA PHE A 40 3.80 -5.39 13.06
C PHE A 40 2.74 -4.88 14.04
N HIS A 41 2.75 -5.35 15.28
CA HIS A 41 1.69 -5.07 16.28
C HIS A 41 0.25 -5.33 15.81
N GLY A 42 0.06 -6.30 14.91
CA GLY A 42 -1.24 -6.62 14.30
C GLY A 42 -1.62 -5.71 13.13
N ASN A 43 -0.74 -4.79 12.72
CA ASN A 43 -0.90 -3.98 11.53
C ASN A 43 -0.29 -4.68 10.31
N PRO A 44 -0.96 -4.64 9.16
CA PRO A 44 -0.44 -5.18 7.91
C PRO A 44 0.83 -4.44 7.48
N VAL A 45 1.75 -5.18 6.86
CA VAL A 45 3.04 -4.66 6.39
C VAL A 45 3.16 -4.84 4.88
N ALA A 46 3.80 -3.88 4.22
CA ALA A 46 4.11 -3.94 2.80
C ALA A 46 5.29 -3.02 2.49
N GLY A 47 5.85 -3.14 1.29
CA GLY A 47 6.85 -2.22 0.80
C GLY A 47 6.34 -0.78 0.83
N PHE A 48 7.27 0.16 0.99
CA PHE A 48 6.96 1.58 0.98
C PHE A 48 6.38 2.04 -0.36
N THR A 49 5.99 3.30 -0.40
CA THR A 49 5.40 3.89 -1.60
C THR A 49 6.33 3.76 -2.82
N PRO A 50 5.80 3.65 -4.04
CA PRO A 50 6.63 3.62 -5.24
C PRO A 50 7.58 4.82 -5.36
N SER A 51 7.16 6.00 -4.89
CA SER A 51 8.02 7.19 -4.86
C SER A 51 9.24 7.03 -3.96
N CYS A 52 9.12 6.33 -2.83
CA CYS A 52 10.25 6.02 -1.95
C CYS A 52 11.17 4.99 -2.61
N LEU A 53 10.62 3.89 -3.12
CA LEU A 53 11.39 2.75 -3.62
C LEU A 53 11.97 2.94 -5.03
N LEU A 54 11.32 3.72 -5.89
CA LEU A 54 11.79 3.98 -7.26
C LEU A 54 12.44 5.35 -7.39
N GLY A 55 12.45 6.15 -6.32
CA GLY A 55 13.05 7.47 -6.28
C GLY A 55 14.58 7.45 -6.09
N PRO A 56 15.22 8.65 -6.05
CA PRO A 56 16.67 8.79 -5.94
C PRO A 56 17.30 8.07 -4.73
N GLY A 57 16.56 7.90 -3.64
CA GLY A 57 16.98 7.18 -2.43
C GLY A 57 16.64 5.68 -2.39
N GLY A 58 15.94 5.16 -3.40
CA GLY A 58 15.31 3.85 -3.34
C GLY A 58 16.19 2.68 -3.82
N LEU A 59 15.59 1.77 -4.57
CA LEU A 59 16.18 0.50 -4.99
C LEU A 59 17.18 0.61 -6.15
N ALA A 60 17.28 1.77 -6.81
CA ALA A 60 18.22 1.93 -7.91
C ALA A 60 19.66 1.61 -7.46
N VAL A 61 20.47 1.07 -8.35
CA VAL A 61 21.85 0.73 -7.98
C VAL A 61 22.70 2.00 -8.00
N ALA A 62 23.51 2.19 -6.96
CA ALA A 62 24.43 3.33 -6.84
C ALA A 62 25.89 2.84 -6.83
N PRO A 63 26.87 3.70 -7.18
CA PRO A 63 28.30 3.34 -7.14
C PRO A 63 28.81 2.94 -5.75
N VAL A 64 28.15 3.42 -4.69
CA VAL A 64 28.47 3.10 -3.30
C VAL A 64 27.35 2.23 -2.73
N ALA A 65 27.73 1.21 -1.95
CA ALA A 65 26.78 0.39 -1.23
C ALA A 65 25.92 1.26 -0.30
N ARG A 66 24.60 1.07 -0.33
CA ARG A 66 23.67 1.87 0.45
C ARG A 66 22.64 1.03 1.16
N GLU A 67 22.27 1.46 2.35
CA GLU A 67 21.10 0.94 3.05
C GLU A 67 19.84 1.61 2.50
N VAL A 68 18.81 0.82 2.26
CA VAL A 68 17.55 1.26 1.65
C VAL A 68 16.39 0.67 2.44
N GLY A 69 15.54 1.53 2.96
CA GLY A 69 14.25 1.17 3.54
C GLY A 69 13.33 0.56 2.49
N LEU A 70 12.90 -0.67 2.73
CA LEU A 70 12.03 -1.42 1.83
C LEU A 70 10.55 -1.25 2.17
N GLY A 71 10.21 -1.23 3.45
CA GLY A 71 8.82 -1.26 3.88
C GLY A 71 8.67 -1.41 5.38
N GLY A 72 7.42 -1.51 5.78
CA GLY A 72 7.00 -1.69 7.16
C GLY A 72 5.50 -1.64 7.24
N SER A 73 4.97 -1.42 8.44
CA SER A 73 3.57 -1.05 8.57
C SER A 73 3.35 0.34 7.98
N ASP A 74 2.09 0.72 7.82
CA ASP A 74 1.76 2.08 7.38
C ASP A 74 2.00 3.13 8.48
N THR A 75 2.48 2.70 9.66
CA THR A 75 2.93 3.58 10.75
C THR A 75 4.39 3.95 10.54
N THR A 76 4.82 5.08 11.10
CA THR A 76 6.23 5.50 11.07
C THR A 76 7.08 4.80 12.13
N GLU A 77 6.59 3.70 12.69
CA GLU A 77 7.21 3.03 13.83
C GLU A 77 8.24 2.01 13.36
N ASP A 78 7.93 1.19 12.35
CA ASP A 78 8.81 0.11 11.91
C ASP A 78 9.36 0.28 10.50
N GLU A 79 10.57 -0.23 10.29
CA GLU A 79 11.22 -0.24 8.98
C GLU A 79 12.09 -1.48 8.80
N LEU A 80 11.83 -2.22 7.71
CA LEU A 80 12.74 -3.19 7.13
C LEU A 80 13.64 -2.48 6.13
N ALA A 81 14.95 -2.57 6.32
CA ALA A 81 15.97 -2.06 5.43
C ALA A 81 16.90 -3.16 4.92
N VAL A 82 17.54 -2.90 3.79
CA VAL A 82 18.53 -3.79 3.18
C VAL A 82 19.69 -3.01 2.61
N ARG A 83 20.88 -3.59 2.64
CA ARG A 83 22.03 -3.03 1.93
C ARG A 83 22.05 -3.51 0.49
N ILE A 84 22.11 -2.56 -0.44
CA ILE A 84 22.17 -2.79 -1.88
C ILE A 84 23.55 -2.36 -2.39
N ARG A 85 24.21 -3.24 -3.16
CA ARG A 85 25.48 -2.95 -3.82
C ARG A 85 25.61 -3.65 -5.16
N GLN A 86 26.36 -3.07 -6.10
CA GLN A 86 26.74 -3.73 -7.34
C GLN A 86 28.13 -4.34 -7.25
N VAL A 87 28.30 -5.56 -7.74
CA VAL A 87 29.60 -6.18 -7.96
C VAL A 87 29.63 -6.76 -9.36
N GLY A 88 30.33 -6.08 -10.28
CA GLY A 88 30.36 -6.47 -11.69
C GLY A 88 28.96 -6.48 -12.30
N SER A 89 28.53 -7.65 -12.77
CA SER A 89 27.21 -7.88 -13.37
C SER A 89 26.12 -8.27 -12.37
N GLU A 90 26.41 -8.29 -11.07
CA GLU A 90 25.45 -8.69 -10.04
C GLU A 90 25.05 -7.51 -9.14
N VAL A 91 23.77 -7.44 -8.79
CA VAL A 91 23.25 -6.60 -7.70
C VAL A 91 23.02 -7.50 -6.50
N ILE A 92 23.57 -7.12 -5.36
CA ILE A 92 23.54 -7.92 -4.14
C ILE A 92 22.72 -7.18 -3.10
N TRP A 93 21.75 -7.88 -2.51
CA TRP A 93 20.98 -7.47 -1.35
C TRP A 93 21.44 -8.30 -0.15
N ASP A 94 22.04 -7.65 0.83
CA ASP A 94 22.55 -8.29 2.06
C ASP A 94 22.36 -7.36 3.28
N CYS A 95 22.84 -7.79 4.45
CA CYS A 95 22.79 -7.00 5.69
C CYS A 95 21.40 -6.43 5.99
N TRP A 96 20.40 -7.32 6.03
CA TRP A 96 19.03 -6.98 6.41
C TRP A 96 18.96 -6.42 7.83
N CYS A 97 18.12 -5.41 8.03
CA CYS A 97 17.88 -4.80 9.33
C CYS A 97 16.39 -4.52 9.49
N LEU A 98 15.81 -4.93 10.61
CA LEU A 98 14.44 -4.58 10.99
C LEU A 98 14.50 -3.69 12.23
N THR A 99 13.86 -2.53 12.17
CA THR A 99 13.87 -1.52 13.24
C THR A 99 12.47 -1.19 13.75
N ASP A 100 12.39 -0.70 14.98
CA ASP A 100 11.21 -0.14 15.65
C ASP A 100 11.61 1.14 16.39
N ILE A 101 11.03 2.26 15.97
CA ILE A 101 11.29 3.63 16.43
C ILE A 101 12.82 3.89 16.49
N GLY A 102 13.50 3.53 15.40
CA GLY A 102 14.95 3.68 15.25
C GLY A 102 15.81 2.71 16.08
N THR A 103 15.20 1.77 16.78
CA THR A 103 15.90 0.70 17.53
C THR A 103 15.94 -0.57 16.71
N VAL A 104 17.10 -1.22 16.60
CA VAL A 104 17.23 -2.49 15.89
C VAL A 104 16.51 -3.60 16.65
N LEU A 105 15.54 -4.24 16.00
CA LEU A 105 14.82 -5.41 16.52
C LEU A 105 15.47 -6.73 16.08
N LYS A 106 15.90 -6.79 14.82
CA LYS A 106 16.57 -7.95 14.22
C LYS A 106 17.57 -7.49 13.18
N GLU A 107 18.69 -8.19 13.07
CA GLU A 107 19.70 -7.92 12.05
C GLU A 107 20.27 -9.19 11.42
N GLY A 108 20.68 -9.08 10.16
CA GLY A 108 21.30 -10.17 9.42
C GLY A 108 20.40 -11.42 9.36
N PRO A 109 20.92 -12.61 9.72
CA PRO A 109 20.16 -13.85 9.65
C PRO A 109 18.88 -13.88 10.50
N GLU A 110 18.81 -13.09 11.57
CA GLU A 110 17.65 -13.08 12.49
C GLU A 110 16.39 -12.53 11.82
N VAL A 111 16.55 -11.68 10.80
CA VAL A 111 15.46 -11.16 9.97
C VAL A 111 14.76 -12.29 9.21
N GLY A 112 15.43 -13.43 9.00
CA GLY A 112 14.88 -14.58 8.27
C GLY A 112 14.98 -14.42 6.75
N LEU A 113 15.77 -13.46 6.27
CA LEU A 113 16.05 -13.23 4.86
C LEU A 113 17.51 -13.54 4.54
N GLU A 114 17.73 -14.21 3.41
CA GLU A 114 19.06 -14.56 2.93
C GLU A 114 19.69 -13.45 2.07
N THR A 115 20.93 -13.65 1.63
CA THR A 115 21.56 -12.76 0.65
C THR A 115 21.05 -13.08 -0.74
N PHE A 116 20.41 -12.11 -1.39
CA PHE A 116 19.96 -12.24 -2.78
C PHE A 116 20.96 -11.65 -3.76
N ARG A 117 21.07 -12.27 -4.94
CA ARG A 117 21.96 -11.88 -6.04
C ARG A 117 21.17 -11.83 -7.34
N PHE A 118 21.04 -10.66 -7.91
CA PHE A 118 20.30 -10.42 -9.15
C PHE A 118 21.25 -10.17 -10.31
N ASP A 119 20.85 -10.58 -11.51
CA ASP A 119 21.47 -10.07 -12.73
C ASP A 119 21.23 -8.55 -12.84
N ALA A 120 22.28 -7.76 -13.06
CA ALA A 120 22.18 -6.30 -13.08
C ALA A 120 21.30 -5.77 -14.23
N GLN A 121 21.28 -6.44 -15.38
CA GLN A 121 20.46 -6.03 -16.51
C GLN A 121 18.98 -6.34 -16.27
N ALA A 122 18.68 -7.53 -15.74
CA ALA A 122 17.32 -7.90 -15.34
C ALA A 122 16.79 -7.00 -14.23
N TYR A 123 17.62 -6.66 -13.24
CA TYR A 123 17.29 -5.72 -12.18
C TYR A 123 16.96 -4.32 -12.73
N ALA A 124 17.79 -3.79 -13.63
CA ALA A 124 17.53 -2.49 -14.25
C ALA A 124 16.24 -2.50 -15.10
N ALA A 125 15.98 -3.57 -15.84
CA ALA A 125 14.76 -3.73 -16.63
C ALA A 125 13.50 -3.81 -15.74
N GLU A 126 13.60 -4.51 -14.60
CA GLU A 126 12.58 -4.55 -13.57
C GLU A 126 12.26 -3.15 -13.03
N MET A 127 13.28 -2.40 -12.63
CA MET A 127 13.15 -1.02 -12.13
C MET A 127 12.49 -0.10 -13.16
N ALA A 128 12.87 -0.20 -14.43
CA ALA A 128 12.28 0.57 -15.52
C ALA A 128 10.80 0.21 -15.71
N ARG A 129 10.46 -1.09 -15.70
CA ARG A 129 9.07 -1.55 -15.83
C ARG A 129 8.22 -1.11 -14.64
N ALA A 130 8.74 -1.23 -13.42
CA ALA A 130 8.06 -0.81 -12.21
C ALA A 130 7.78 0.70 -12.23
N THR A 131 8.78 1.51 -12.62
CA THR A 131 8.65 2.96 -12.80
C THR A 131 7.61 3.32 -13.84
N ALA A 132 7.65 2.67 -15.00
CA ALA A 132 6.67 2.89 -16.06
C ALA A 132 5.25 2.49 -15.63
N ARG A 133 5.11 1.48 -14.76
CA ARG A 133 3.81 1.05 -14.23
C ARG A 133 3.31 2.01 -13.14
N SER A 134 4.16 2.44 -12.22
CA SER A 134 3.78 3.35 -11.13
C SER A 134 3.46 4.76 -11.61
N SER A 135 3.98 5.19 -12.76
CA SER A 135 3.69 6.50 -13.37
C SER A 135 2.42 6.53 -14.23
N ARG A 136 1.79 5.37 -14.52
CA ARG A 136 0.54 5.34 -15.30
C ARG A 136 -0.59 6.00 -14.55
N VAL A 137 -1.24 6.95 -15.20
CA VAL A 137 -2.42 7.63 -14.66
C VAL A 137 -3.64 7.25 -15.49
N TRP A 138 -4.76 7.05 -14.80
CA TRP A 138 -6.09 6.88 -15.39
C TRP A 138 -7.11 7.66 -14.55
N PRO A 139 -8.32 7.95 -15.08
CA PRO A 139 -9.27 8.85 -14.42
C PRO A 139 -9.55 8.50 -12.96
N ALA A 140 -9.91 7.24 -12.68
CA ALA A 140 -10.17 6.79 -11.32
C ALA A 140 -8.96 6.93 -10.40
N ARG A 141 -7.73 6.72 -10.90
CA ARG A 141 -6.52 6.91 -10.10
C ARG A 141 -6.34 8.38 -9.71
N SER A 142 -6.52 9.30 -10.64
CA SER A 142 -6.44 10.74 -10.33
C SER A 142 -7.48 11.17 -9.31
N VAL A 143 -8.71 10.67 -9.43
CA VAL A 143 -9.78 10.96 -8.45
C VAL A 143 -9.46 10.34 -7.10
N ALA A 144 -8.96 9.10 -7.05
CA ALA A 144 -8.59 8.43 -5.79
C ALA A 144 -7.46 9.15 -5.06
N GLU A 145 -6.41 9.59 -5.78
CA GLU A 145 -5.31 10.39 -5.21
C GLU A 145 -5.82 11.74 -4.68
N ALA A 146 -6.68 12.44 -5.43
CA ALA A 146 -7.30 13.69 -4.98
C ALA A 146 -8.21 13.48 -3.76
N LEU A 147 -9.02 12.42 -3.77
CA LEU A 147 -9.91 12.04 -2.68
C LEU A 147 -9.15 11.75 -1.39
N GLN A 148 -8.05 10.98 -1.49
CA GLN A 148 -7.17 10.73 -0.36
C GLN A 148 -6.63 12.06 0.19
N ALA A 149 -6.11 12.94 -0.67
CA ALA A 149 -5.59 14.23 -0.25
C ALA A 149 -6.64 15.11 0.46
N VAL A 150 -7.89 15.11 -0.02
CA VAL A 150 -9.00 15.86 0.61
C VAL A 150 -9.33 15.26 1.98
N LEU A 151 -9.51 13.95 2.08
CA LEU A 151 -9.84 13.28 3.35
C LEU A 151 -8.77 13.50 4.42
N TRP A 152 -7.48 13.48 4.04
CA TRP A 152 -6.38 13.78 4.97
C TRP A 152 -6.34 15.25 5.39
N ARG A 153 -6.54 16.17 4.43
CA ARG A 153 -6.49 17.62 4.71
C ARG A 153 -7.63 18.07 5.61
N GLU A 154 -8.82 17.52 5.41
CA GLU A 154 -10.02 17.89 6.18
C GLU A 154 -10.03 17.26 7.57
N GLY A 155 -8.99 16.50 7.93
CA GLY A 155 -8.87 15.95 9.27
C GLY A 155 -10.01 14.99 9.58
N TYR A 156 -10.46 14.20 8.58
CA TYR A 156 -11.24 13.00 8.84
C TYR A 156 -10.35 12.03 9.64
N ALA A 157 -10.21 12.32 10.93
CA ALA A 157 -9.94 11.35 11.95
C ALA A 157 -10.93 10.20 11.75
N GLN A 158 -10.55 9.01 12.18
CA GLN A 158 -11.22 7.75 11.89
C GLN A 158 -12.72 7.65 12.25
N ASP A 159 -13.42 8.72 12.64
CA ASP A 159 -14.87 8.85 12.76
C ASP A 159 -15.47 9.54 11.52
N GLY A 160 -15.86 8.74 10.51
CA GLY A 160 -16.37 9.16 9.19
C GLY A 160 -17.76 9.84 9.17
N GLY A 161 -18.01 10.79 10.06
CA GLY A 161 -19.28 11.51 10.10
C GLY A 161 -20.45 10.67 10.66
N ALA A 162 -21.68 11.05 10.32
CA ALA A 162 -22.89 10.51 10.94
C ALA A 162 -23.09 9.01 10.66
N TRP A 163 -22.74 8.56 9.44
CA TRP A 163 -23.04 7.20 8.95
C TRP A 163 -21.82 6.29 8.85
N ILE A 164 -20.64 6.85 8.58
CA ILE A 164 -19.41 6.07 8.45
C ILE A 164 -18.72 6.04 9.82
N ARG A 165 -18.48 4.83 10.31
CA ARG A 165 -17.71 4.63 11.53
C ARG A 165 -16.26 4.92 11.25
N SER A 166 -15.66 4.28 10.24
CA SER A 166 -14.27 4.54 9.85
C SER A 166 -14.02 4.18 8.39
N TYR A 167 -13.16 4.95 7.73
CA TYR A 167 -12.67 4.60 6.39
C TYR A 167 -11.65 3.47 6.51
N VAL A 168 -11.72 2.53 5.56
CA VAL A 168 -10.81 1.39 5.47
C VAL A 168 -9.83 1.62 4.33
N ALA A 169 -10.32 1.95 3.14
CA ALA A 169 -9.47 2.36 2.02
C ALA A 169 -10.24 3.00 0.88
N ILE A 170 -9.48 3.63 -0.01
CA ILE A 170 -9.91 4.12 -1.32
C ILE A 170 -9.18 3.26 -2.34
N ARG A 171 -9.78 2.85 -3.47
CA ARG A 171 -9.12 2.04 -4.50
C ARG A 171 -9.44 2.57 -5.89
N ALA A 172 -8.48 2.42 -6.78
CA ALA A 172 -8.65 2.68 -8.21
C ALA A 172 -8.05 1.49 -8.98
N PRO A 173 -8.84 0.46 -9.29
CA PRO A 173 -8.36 -0.68 -10.08
C PRO A 173 -8.05 -0.27 -11.52
N GLU A 174 -6.99 -0.82 -12.11
CA GLU A 174 -6.60 -0.49 -13.50
C GLU A 174 -7.56 -1.13 -14.51
N GLU A 175 -8.11 -2.30 -14.19
CA GLU A 175 -9.09 -3.01 -15.01
C GLU A 175 -10.47 -2.35 -15.05
N ARG A 176 -10.72 -1.36 -14.18
CA ARG A 176 -11.91 -0.50 -14.16
C ARG A 176 -11.48 0.96 -14.04
N PRO A 177 -10.93 1.55 -15.12
CA PRO A 177 -10.25 2.85 -15.09
C PRO A 177 -11.17 4.04 -14.80
N ASP A 178 -12.48 3.82 -14.80
CA ASP A 178 -13.57 4.75 -14.60
C ASP A 178 -14.31 4.55 -13.26
N VAL A 179 -13.77 3.73 -12.34
CA VAL A 179 -14.39 3.45 -11.04
C VAL A 179 -13.43 3.67 -9.87
N VAL A 180 -13.86 4.48 -8.90
CA VAL A 180 -13.24 4.55 -7.57
C VAL A 180 -14.05 3.68 -6.60
N GLU A 181 -13.38 2.85 -5.82
CA GLU A 181 -14.01 2.08 -4.75
C GLU A 181 -13.62 2.63 -3.39
N ILE A 182 -14.56 2.66 -2.45
CA ILE A 182 -14.30 3.08 -1.08
C ILE A 182 -14.79 1.99 -0.15
N SER A 183 -13.86 1.48 0.64
CA SER A 183 -14.11 0.54 1.70
C SER A 183 -14.26 1.28 3.02
N TYR A 184 -15.28 0.97 3.80
CA TYR A 184 -15.53 1.61 5.08
C TYR A 184 -16.29 0.70 6.05
N TYR A 185 -16.20 0.99 7.34
CA TYR A 185 -17.08 0.45 8.37
C TYR A 185 -18.21 1.44 8.60
N ALA A 186 -19.47 0.98 8.59
CA ALA A 186 -20.64 1.82 8.80
C ALA A 186 -21.13 1.77 10.25
N ARG A 187 -21.76 2.85 10.72
CA ARG A 187 -22.54 2.88 11.95
C ARG A 187 -23.93 2.30 11.68
N ASP A 188 -24.45 1.55 12.65
CA ASP A 188 -25.84 1.12 12.65
C ASP A 188 -26.63 2.02 13.60
N LEU A 189 -27.35 2.99 13.03
CA LEU A 189 -28.20 3.93 13.76
C LEU A 189 -29.66 3.47 13.82
N SER A 190 -29.99 2.29 13.31
CA SER A 190 -31.38 1.85 13.16
C SER A 190 -32.00 1.20 14.41
N GLU A 191 -31.22 1.03 15.50
CA GLU A 191 -31.56 0.29 16.74
C GLU A 191 -32.05 -1.16 16.55
N LEU A 192 -32.33 -1.58 15.31
CA LEU A 192 -32.67 -2.93 14.92
C LEU A 192 -31.40 -3.77 14.95
N ARG A 193 -31.21 -4.48 16.05
CA ARG A 193 -30.18 -5.51 16.20
C ARG A 193 -30.24 -6.48 15.01
N HIS A 194 -29.39 -6.25 14.03
CA HIS A 194 -28.36 -7.16 13.50
C HIS A 194 -27.45 -6.31 12.60
N ALA A 195 -26.64 -5.45 13.24
CA ALA A 195 -25.45 -4.89 12.62
C ALA A 195 -24.73 -6.05 11.91
N MET A 196 -24.62 -6.04 10.58
CA MET A 196 -23.77 -7.04 9.95
C MET A 196 -22.32 -6.57 10.14
N PRO A 197 -21.54 -7.13 11.09
CA PRO A 197 -20.15 -6.76 11.26
C PRO A 197 -19.40 -7.10 9.96
N GLY A 198 -18.90 -6.08 9.29
CA GLY A 198 -18.25 -6.25 8.00
C GLY A 198 -17.85 -4.93 7.39
N ARG A 199 -17.02 -5.04 6.35
CA ARG A 199 -16.57 -3.93 5.53
C ARG A 199 -17.63 -3.69 4.46
N TYR A 200 -18.03 -2.44 4.25
CA TYR A 200 -18.87 -2.05 3.12
C TYR A 200 -17.97 -1.51 2.02
N VAL A 201 -18.31 -1.81 0.77
CA VAL A 201 -17.63 -1.26 -0.40
C VAL A 201 -18.66 -0.55 -1.25
N VAL A 202 -18.49 0.76 -1.41
CA VAL A 202 -19.24 1.58 -2.36
C VAL A 202 -18.35 1.90 -3.56
N THR A 203 -18.94 2.02 -4.73
CA THR A 203 -18.24 2.40 -5.96
C THR A 203 -18.81 3.68 -6.52
N PHE A 204 -17.94 4.56 -7.00
CA PHE A 204 -18.29 5.81 -7.64
C PHE A 204 -17.78 5.79 -9.09
N PRO A 205 -18.64 6.05 -10.09
CA PRO A 205 -18.19 6.27 -11.45
C PRO A 205 -17.42 7.59 -11.53
N VAL A 206 -16.42 7.62 -12.40
CA VAL A 206 -15.59 8.79 -12.70
C VAL A 206 -15.79 9.14 -14.17
N ASP A 207 -16.25 10.36 -14.43
CA ASP A 207 -16.22 10.93 -15.77
C ASP A 207 -14.93 11.76 -15.90
N GLY A 208 -14.36 11.93 -17.11
CA GLY A 208 -13.03 12.54 -17.28
C GLY A 208 -12.89 14.04 -16.90
N THR A 209 -13.79 14.57 -16.07
CA THR A 209 -13.80 15.94 -15.53
C THR A 209 -12.75 16.13 -14.42
N ASP A 210 -12.65 17.34 -13.84
CA ASP A 210 -11.63 17.68 -12.84
C ASP A 210 -11.62 16.67 -11.66
N PRO A 211 -10.50 15.95 -11.46
CA PRO A 211 -10.41 14.96 -10.39
C PRO A 211 -10.65 15.55 -9.00
N ASN A 212 -10.29 16.82 -8.78
CA ASN A 212 -10.47 17.47 -7.47
C ASN A 212 -11.93 17.83 -7.21
N ALA A 213 -12.67 18.22 -8.25
CA ALA A 213 -14.11 18.47 -8.15
C ALA A 213 -14.85 17.17 -7.82
N GLN A 214 -14.59 16.10 -8.58
CA GLN A 214 -15.17 14.78 -8.32
C GLN A 214 -14.82 14.24 -6.94
N ALA A 215 -13.57 14.39 -6.50
CA ALA A 215 -13.15 14.01 -5.15
C ALA A 215 -13.96 14.75 -4.06
N ARG A 216 -14.16 16.07 -4.21
CA ARG A 216 -14.96 16.87 -3.27
C ARG A 216 -16.43 16.44 -3.26
N ASP A 217 -16.99 16.15 -4.41
CA ASP A 217 -18.37 15.66 -4.52
C ASP A 217 -18.52 14.29 -3.84
N ILE A 218 -17.56 13.38 -4.02
CA ILE A 218 -17.51 12.09 -3.33
C ILE A 218 -17.43 12.28 -1.81
N VAL A 219 -16.54 13.15 -1.31
CA VAL A 219 -16.43 13.46 0.13
C VAL A 219 -17.74 14.01 0.68
N HIS A 220 -18.38 14.94 -0.04
CA HIS A 220 -19.67 15.47 0.35
C HIS A 220 -20.70 14.36 0.53
N ARG A 221 -20.80 13.43 -0.42
CA ARG A 221 -21.72 12.28 -0.34
C ARG A 221 -21.37 11.35 0.83
N LEU A 222 -20.09 11.03 1.03
CA LEU A 222 -19.64 10.20 2.16
C LEU A 222 -20.01 10.80 3.52
N GLY A 223 -19.99 12.13 3.64
CA GLY A 223 -20.33 12.84 4.89
C GLY A 223 -21.83 12.99 5.16
N HIS A 224 -22.67 13.01 4.12
CA HIS A 224 -24.06 13.45 4.23
C HIS A 224 -25.11 12.40 3.82
N GLU A 225 -24.74 11.35 3.09
CA GLU A 225 -25.66 10.30 2.62
C GLU A 225 -25.46 8.97 3.37
N ASP A 226 -26.53 8.21 3.60
CA ASP A 226 -26.39 6.79 3.97
C ASP A 226 -26.12 5.97 2.70
N LEU A 227 -24.86 5.59 2.52
CA LEU A 227 -24.41 4.81 1.36
C LEU A 227 -24.55 3.29 1.54
N LYS A 228 -24.97 2.80 2.72
CA LYS A 228 -25.17 1.36 2.93
C LYS A 228 -26.08 0.70 1.89
N PRO A 229 -27.22 1.30 1.46
CA PRO A 229 -28.09 0.70 0.44
C PRO A 229 -27.43 0.54 -0.94
N LEU A 230 -26.39 1.34 -1.22
CA LEU A 230 -25.65 1.33 -2.48
C LEU A 230 -24.34 0.51 -2.40
N SER A 231 -24.03 -0.04 -1.22
CA SER A 231 -22.75 -0.69 -0.94
C SER A 231 -22.87 -2.20 -0.95
N ALA A 232 -21.84 -2.87 -1.44
CA ALA A 232 -21.68 -4.30 -1.25
C ALA A 232 -21.16 -4.58 0.18
N HIS A 233 -21.86 -5.44 0.92
CA HIS A 233 -21.41 -5.89 2.24
C HIS A 233 -20.41 -7.04 2.11
N GLN A 234 -19.26 -6.90 2.76
CA GLN A 234 -18.24 -7.93 2.88
C GLN A 234 -18.16 -8.37 4.36
N PRO A 235 -18.78 -9.52 4.71
CA PRO A 235 -18.77 -10.01 6.07
C PRO A 235 -17.33 -10.29 6.52
N ARG A 236 -17.04 -10.04 7.81
CA ARG A 236 -15.75 -10.40 8.39
C ARG A 236 -15.53 -11.91 8.23
N GLN A 237 -14.51 -12.31 7.46
CA GLN A 237 -14.07 -13.69 7.47
C GLN A 237 -13.50 -13.98 8.86
N ARG A 238 -14.15 -14.90 9.60
CA ARG A 238 -13.56 -15.45 10.82
C ARG A 238 -12.43 -16.37 10.38
N HIS A 239 -11.18 -16.00 10.68
CA HIS A 239 -10.09 -16.97 10.67
C HIS A 239 -10.48 -18.13 11.60
N ARG A 240 -10.59 -19.34 11.05
CA ARG A 240 -10.72 -20.59 11.79
C ARG A 240 -9.34 -21.13 12.09
#